data_AF-A0AAD3VQW3-F1
#
_entry.id   AF-A0AAD3VQW3-F1
#
_cell.length_a   1.000
_cell.length_b   1.000
_cell.length_c   1.000
_cell.angle_alpha   90.00
_cell.angle_beta   90.00
_cell.angle_gamma   90.00
#
_symmetry.space_group_name_H-M   'P 1'
#
loop_
_entity.id
_entity.type
_entity.pdbx_description
1 polymer ?
#
loop_
_entity_poly.entity_id
_entity_poly.type
_entity_poly.pdbx_seq_one_letter_code
_entity_poly.pdbx_strand_id
1 'polypeptide(L)'
;MTLNLDPKILWTLLGVLTLILVKTLLAWIIAWRDGKFDVREAPRFLVTQVLPYMAGLLVLALPSVWHEDLAIIYFAGAGVVGLKYLAEVKDRFQVLFEVKLPDTPA
;
A
#
# COMPACT_ATOMS: atom_id res chain seq x y z
N MET A 1 7.54 29.96 -2.47
CA MET A 1 6.56 28.91 -2.83
C MET A 1 6.20 28.19 -1.56
N THR A 2 5.02 28.44 -0.98
CA THR A 2 4.50 27.67 0.15
C THR A 2 3.88 26.41 -0.42
N LEU A 3 4.47 25.24 -0.13
CA LEU A 3 3.95 23.95 -0.56
C LEU A 3 2.63 23.69 0.18
N ASN A 4 1.50 24.07 -0.42
CA ASN A 4 0.17 23.89 0.17
C ASN A 4 -0.37 22.53 -0.27
N LEU A 5 0.14 21.45 0.33
CA LEU A 5 -0.37 20.10 0.11
C LEU A 5 -1.65 19.94 0.94
N ASP A 6 -2.76 19.57 0.30
CA ASP A 6 -3.99 19.19 1.01
C ASP A 6 -3.63 18.07 2.01
N PRO A 7 -3.93 18.23 3.31
CA PRO A 7 -3.74 17.19 4.32
C PRO A 7 -4.29 15.82 3.89
N LYS A 8 -5.34 15.78 3.07
CA LYS A 8 -5.92 14.54 2.53
C LYS A 8 -4.91 13.70 1.73
N ILE A 9 -4.01 14.34 0.98
CA ILE A 9 -2.97 13.64 0.20
C ILE A 9 -2.03 12.91 1.17
N LEU A 10 -1.60 13.58 2.24
CA LEU A 10 -0.73 12.96 3.25
C LEU A 10 -1.44 11.80 3.98
N TRP A 11 -2.71 11.98 4.36
CA TRP A 11 -3.49 10.94 5.03
C TRP A 11 -3.71 9.71 4.15
N THR A 12 -3.99 9.90 2.87
CA THR A 12 -4.17 8.79 1.92
C THR A 12 -2.85 8.07 1.62
N LEU A 13 -1.74 8.81 1.49
CA LEU A 13 -0.41 8.21 1.35
C LEU A 13 -0.05 7.35 2.56
N LEU A 14 -0.31 7.87 3.76
CA LEU A 14 -0.11 7.15 5.03
C LEU A 14 -1.03 5.92 5.13
N GLY A 15 -2.27 6.02 4.66
CA GLY A 15 -3.20 4.90 4.58
C GLY A 15 -2.69 3.76 3.68
N VAL A 16 -2.25 4.10 2.47
CA VAL A 16 -1.64 3.10 1.55
C VAL A 16 -0.39 2.50 2.17
N LEU A 17 0.48 3.31 2.76
CA LEU A 17 1.68 2.82 3.45
C LEU A 17 1.35 1.84 4.58
N THR A 18 0.31 2.14 5.35
CA THR A 18 -0.18 1.26 6.41
C THR A 18 -0.61 -0.09 5.84
N LEU A 19 -1.35 -0.12 4.72
CA LEU A 19 -1.73 -1.38 4.07
C LEU A 19 -0.51 -2.19 3.63
N ILE A 20 0.51 -1.52 3.08
CA ILE A 20 1.76 -2.19 2.68
C ILE A 20 2.46 -2.79 3.90
N LEU A 21 2.55 -2.04 5.00
CA LEU A 21 3.14 -2.53 6.25
C LEU A 21 2.36 -3.74 6.80
N VAL A 22 1.03 -3.67 6.85
CA VAL A 22 0.19 -4.78 7.30
C VAL A 22 0.41 -6.03 6.43
N LYS A 23 0.40 -5.89 5.10
CA LYS A 23 0.73 -6.98 4.17
C LYS A 23 2.09 -7.61 4.51
N THR A 24 3.09 -6.77 4.77
CA THR A 24 4.46 -7.20 5.08
C THR A 24 4.50 -8.00 6.37
N LEU A 25 3.88 -7.48 7.42
CA LEU A 25 3.81 -8.16 8.72
C LEU A 25 3.10 -9.51 8.59
N LEU A 26 1.99 -9.58 7.85
CA LEU A 26 1.32 -10.85 7.58
C LEU A 26 2.22 -11.83 6.82
N ALA A 27 2.97 -11.34 5.81
CA ALA A 27 3.92 -12.18 5.08
C ALA A 27 5.02 -12.73 6.00
N TRP A 28 5.53 -11.93 6.95
CA TRP A 28 6.51 -12.38 7.94
C TRP A 28 5.93 -13.39 8.92
N ILE A 29 4.70 -13.18 9.40
CA ILE A 29 4.01 -14.14 10.29
C ILE A 29 3.83 -15.48 9.57
N ILE A 30 3.37 -15.47 8.31
CA ILE A 30 3.22 -16.69 7.50
C ILE A 30 4.57 -17.37 7.27
N ALA A 31 5.61 -16.62 6.89
CA ALA A 31 6.95 -17.17 6.68
C ALA A 31 7.54 -17.77 7.96
N TRP A 32 7.26 -17.16 9.12
CA TRP A 32 7.68 -17.68 10.42
C TRP A 32 6.95 -18.99 10.77
N ARG A 33 5.62 -19.04 10.57
CA ARG A 33 4.81 -20.28 10.70
C ARG A 33 5.36 -21.41 9.83
N ASP A 34 5.74 -21.09 8.60
CA ASP A 34 6.20 -22.08 7.60
C ASP A 34 7.71 -22.40 7.70
N GLY A 35 8.44 -21.81 8.66
CA GLY A 35 9.88 -22.03 8.87
C GLY A 35 10.78 -21.43 7.77
N LYS A 36 10.27 -20.50 6.96
CA LYS A 36 10.95 -19.87 5.81
C LYS A 36 11.30 -18.40 6.06
N PHE A 37 11.25 -17.94 7.30
CA PHE A 37 11.49 -16.53 7.62
C PHE A 37 12.97 -16.15 7.42
N ASP A 38 13.22 -15.21 6.52
CA ASP A 38 14.54 -14.59 6.31
C ASP A 38 14.47 -13.07 6.55
N VAL A 39 15.12 -12.61 7.63
CA VAL A 39 15.21 -11.19 8.00
C VAL A 39 15.90 -10.36 6.91
N ARG A 40 16.74 -10.98 6.08
CA ARG A 40 17.43 -10.31 4.97
C ARG A 40 16.49 -9.90 3.84
N GLU A 41 15.28 -10.45 3.80
CA GLU A 41 14.26 -10.03 2.85
C GLU A 41 13.59 -8.70 3.24
N ALA A 42 13.65 -8.29 4.50
CA ALA A 42 13.00 -7.07 4.98
C ALA A 42 13.49 -5.79 4.26
N PRO A 43 14.81 -5.51 4.14
CA PRO A 43 15.28 -4.35 3.40
C PRO A 43 14.95 -4.45 1.90
N ARG A 44 15.04 -5.65 1.32
CA ARG A 44 14.71 -5.91 -0.08
C ARG A 44 13.24 -5.61 -0.36
N PHE A 45 12.35 -5.95 0.58
CA PHE A 45 10.93 -5.64 0.50
C PHE A 45 10.68 -4.14 0.49
N LEU A 46 11.29 -3.37 1.40
CA LEU A 46 11.12 -1.91 1.44
C LEU A 46 11.48 -1.27 0.09
N VAL A 47 12.61 -1.67 -0.49
CA VAL A 47 13.11 -1.12 -1.75
C VAL A 47 12.24 -1.52 -2.95
N THR A 48 11.65 -2.71 -2.94
CA THR A 48 10.89 -3.23 -4.09
C THR A 48 9.39 -2.98 -4.01
N GLN A 49 8.83 -2.82 -2.82
CA GLN A 49 7.38 -2.82 -2.58
C GLN A 49 6.89 -1.58 -1.81
N VAL A 50 7.75 -0.80 -1.17
CA VAL A 50 7.34 0.41 -0.43
C VAL A 50 7.83 1.67 -1.14
N LEU A 51 9.14 1.79 -1.36
CA LEU A 51 9.75 2.98 -1.96
C LEU A 51 9.16 3.32 -3.34
N PRO A 52 8.94 2.37 -4.27
CA PRO A 52 8.41 2.70 -5.60
C PRO A 52 6.99 3.24 -5.54
N TYR A 53 6.15 2.71 -4.64
CA TYR A 53 4.78 3.17 -4.47
C TYR A 53 4.73 4.54 -3.77
N MET A 54 5.57 4.77 -2.76
CA MET A 54 5.70 6.11 -2.16
C MET A 54 6.14 7.14 -3.19
N ALA A 55 7.21 6.84 -3.94
CA ALA A 55 7.73 7.76 -4.95
C ALA A 55 6.69 8.00 -6.06
N GLY A 56 6.03 6.95 -6.54
CA GLY A 56 4.98 7.06 -7.57
C GLY A 56 3.80 7.92 -7.10
N LEU A 57 3.30 7.69 -5.88
CA LEU A 57 2.20 8.48 -5.32
C LEU A 57 2.61 9.93 -5.06
N LEU A 58 3.84 10.19 -4.60
CA LEU A 58 4.36 11.55 -4.46
C LEU A 58 4.45 12.26 -5.81
N VAL A 59 4.91 11.58 -6.86
CA VAL A 59 4.94 12.13 -8.22
C VAL A 59 3.53 12.43 -8.72
N LEU A 60 2.56 11.55 -8.46
CA LEU A 60 1.16 11.78 -8.82
C LEU A 60 0.50 12.92 -8.03
N ALA A 61 1.03 13.26 -6.85
CA ALA A 61 0.60 14.41 -6.06
C ALA A 61 1.20 15.74 -6.54
N LEU A 62 2.30 15.74 -7.30
CA LEU A 62 2.93 16.98 -7.77
C LEU A 62 1.98 17.89 -8.58
N PRO A 63 1.17 17.39 -9.53
CA PRO A 63 0.21 18.19 -10.27
C PRO A 63 -0.74 19.02 -9.40
N SER A 64 -1.12 18.51 -8.22
CA SER A 64 -2.03 19.22 -7.32
C SER A 64 -1.42 20.47 -6.68
N VAL A 65 -0.09 20.62 -6.73
CA VAL A 65 0.62 21.82 -6.26
C VAL A 65 0.42 23.00 -7.23
N TRP A 66 0.17 22.73 -8.51
CA TRP A 66 -0.14 23.77 -9.50
C TRP A 66 -1.64 24.10 -9.56
N HIS A 67 -2.49 23.08 -9.58
CA HIS A 67 -3.94 23.23 -9.63
C HIS A 67 -4.63 22.16 -8.78
N GLU A 68 -5.48 22.57 -7.85
CA GLU A 68 -6.17 21.67 -6.91
C GLU A 68 -7.01 20.60 -7.63
N ASP A 69 -7.64 20.93 -8.76
CA ASP A 69 -8.42 19.98 -9.57
C ASP A 69 -7.60 18.78 -10.06
N LEU A 70 -6.28 18.92 -10.18
CA LEU A 70 -5.38 17.85 -10.60
C LEU A 70 -5.12 16.83 -9.48
N ALA A 71 -5.55 17.10 -8.24
CA ALA A 71 -5.52 16.13 -7.15
C ALA A 71 -6.32 14.86 -7.47
N ILE A 72 -7.29 14.92 -8.39
CA ILE A 72 -8.04 13.75 -8.85
C ILE A 72 -7.12 12.66 -9.43
N ILE A 73 -6.02 13.04 -10.08
CA ILE A 73 -5.04 12.11 -10.66
C ILE A 73 -4.36 11.33 -9.53
N TYR A 74 -3.98 12.02 -8.47
CA TYR A 74 -3.43 11.42 -7.27
C TYR A 74 -4.43 10.47 -6.61
N PHE A 75 -5.67 10.91 -6.37
CA PHE A 75 -6.67 10.09 -5.70
C PHE A 75 -7.07 8.85 -6.52
N ALA A 76 -7.12 8.95 -7.85
CA ALA A 76 -7.33 7.80 -8.72
C ALA A 76 -6.19 6.79 -8.58
N GLY A 77 -4.93 7.24 -8.65
CA GLY A 77 -3.76 6.37 -8.47
C GLY A 77 -3.70 5.75 -7.08
N ALA A 78 -3.90 6.55 -6.03
CA ALA A 78 -3.95 6.09 -4.64
C ALA A 78 -5.09 5.09 -4.43
N GLY A 79 -6.25 5.29 -5.06
CA GLY A 79 -7.38 4.36 -5.02
C GLY A 79 -7.02 3.00 -5.63
N VAL A 80 -6.43 2.97 -6.82
CA VAL A 80 -6.01 1.72 -7.47
C VAL A 80 -4.96 0.98 -6.64
N VAL A 81 -3.95 1.68 -6.14
CA VAL A 81 -2.90 1.09 -5.29
C VAL A 81 -3.50 0.60 -3.97
N GLY A 82 -4.38 1.39 -3.36
CA GLY A 82 -5.08 1.03 -2.12
C GLY A 82 -5.91 -0.24 -2.27
N LEU A 83 -6.70 -0.35 -3.34
CA LEU A 83 -7.49 -1.55 -3.64
C LEU A 83 -6.60 -2.78 -3.84
N LYS A 84 -5.49 -2.66 -4.56
CA LYS A 84 -4.52 -3.74 -4.73
C LYS A 84 -4.02 -4.25 -3.38
N TYR A 85 -3.52 -3.36 -2.52
CA TYR A 85 -2.97 -3.77 -1.24
C TYR A 85 -4.03 -4.26 -0.26
N LEU A 86 -5.25 -3.74 -0.33
CA LEU A 86 -6.38 -4.26 0.44
C LEU A 86 -6.69 -5.71 0.07
N ALA A 87 -6.74 -6.03 -1.24
CA ALA A 87 -6.95 -7.39 -1.72
C ALA A 87 -5.80 -8.31 -1.26
N GLU A 88 -4.55 -7.89 -1.43
CA GLU A 88 -3.39 -8.68 -1.00
C GLU A 88 -3.35 -8.92 0.51
N VAL A 89 -3.78 -7.94 1.32
CA VAL A 89 -3.94 -8.10 2.78
C VAL A 89 -5.02 -9.15 3.07
N LYS A 90 -6.19 -9.06 2.42
CA LYS A 90 -7.28 -10.04 2.57
C LYS A 90 -6.80 -11.45 2.22
N ASP A 91 -6.10 -11.63 1.12
CA ASP A 91 -5.58 -12.92 0.67
C ASP A 91 -4.60 -13.52 1.70
N ARG A 92 -3.73 -12.69 2.27
CA ARG A 92 -2.79 -13.11 3.32
C ARG A 92 -3.52 -13.51 4.60
N PHE A 93 -4.58 -12.79 4.97
CA PHE A 93 -5.43 -13.16 6.10
C PHE A 93 -6.07 -14.53 5.90
N GLN A 94 -6.60 -14.81 4.70
CA GLN A 94 -7.15 -16.12 4.36
C GLN A 94 -6.12 -17.24 4.50
N VAL A 95 -4.89 -17.02 4.02
CA VAL A 95 -3.77 -17.98 4.13
C VAL A 95 -3.36 -18.21 5.59
N LEU A 96 -3.36 -17.16 6.41
CA LEU A 96 -2.95 -17.27 7.81
C LEU A 96 -3.95 -18.08 8.65
N PHE A 97 -5.25 -17.87 8.41
CA PHE A 97 -6.32 -18.53 9.16
C PHE A 97 -6.88 -19.80 8.49
N GLU A 98 -6.35 -20.17 7.32
CA GLU A 98 -6.87 -21.27 6.49
C GLU A 98 -8.38 -21.12 6.15
N VAL A 99 -8.88 -19.89 6.18
CA VAL A 99 -10.28 -19.56 5.90
C VAL A 99 -10.43 -19.26 4.41
N LYS A 100 -11.22 -20.07 3.71
CA LYS A 100 -11.75 -19.71 2.39
C LYS A 100 -12.90 -18.72 2.60
N LEU A 101 -12.64 -17.41 2.47
CA LEU A 101 -13.77 -16.46 2.40
C LEU A 101 -14.48 -16.71 1.06
N PRO A 102 -15.82 -16.71 1.03
CA PRO A 102 -16.55 -16.84 -0.22
C PRO A 102 -16.11 -15.74 -1.19
N ASP A 103 -15.80 -16.14 -2.43
CA ASP A 103 -15.57 -15.20 -3.53
C ASP A 103 -16.81 -14.32 -3.61
N THR A 104 -16.68 -13.05 -3.26
CA THR A 104 -17.78 -12.10 -3.41
C THR A 104 -18.02 -11.98 -4.92
N PRO A 105 -19.19 -12.40 -5.43
CA PRO A 105 -19.48 -12.25 -6.85
C PRO A 105 -19.43 -10.76 -7.20
N ALA A 106 -18.71 -10.46 -8.27
CA ALA A 106 -18.63 -9.15 -8.90
C ALA A 106 -20.00 -8.68 -9.41
#